data_AF-A0A662SVY4-F1
#
_entry.id   AF-A0A662SVY4-F1
#
_cell.length_a   1.000
_cell.length_b   1.000
_cell.length_c   1.000
_cell.angle_alpha   90.00
_cell.angle_beta   90.00
_cell.angle_gamma   90.00
#
_symmetry.space_group_name_H-M   'P 1'
#
loop_
_entity.id
_entity.type
_entity.pdbx_description
1 polymer ?
#
loop_
_entity_poly.entity_id
_entity_poly.type
_entity_poly.pdbx_seq_one_letter_code
_entity_poly.pdbx_strand_id
1 'polypeptide(L)' 'MREVEEWESKLVQEYLRKLPERKKEFKTPSGIPLKRVYTPLDIKGTYLEKLGLPGKYPYTRGIHPTMYRARIWTMR' A
#
# COMPACT_ATOMS: atom_id res chain seq x y z
N MET A 1 -17.42 -0.35 -1.48
CA MET A 1 -17.46 0.77 -2.44
C MET A 1 -18.15 1.99 -1.84
N ARG A 2 -19.43 1.91 -1.47
CA ARG A 2 -20.18 3.03 -0.85
C ARG A 2 -19.59 3.53 0.46
N GLU A 3 -19.03 2.64 1.28
CA GLU A 3 -18.53 2.99 2.61
C GLU A 3 -17.30 3.91 2.58
N VAL A 4 -16.35 3.70 1.66
CA VAL A 4 -15.16 4.55 1.52
C VAL A 4 -15.56 5.93 1.01
N GLU A 5 -16.45 5.98 0.02
CA GLU A 5 -16.95 7.23 -0.55
C GLU A 5 -17.81 8.02 0.45
N GLU A 6 -18.63 7.32 1.24
CA GLU A 6 -19.41 7.92 2.33
C GLU A 6 -18.52 8.45 3.46
N TRP A 7 -17.48 7.70 3.82
CA TRP A 7 -16.47 8.14 4.79
C TRP A 7 -15.72 9.39 4.30
N GLU A 8 -15.28 9.42 3.04
CA GLU A 8 -14.62 10.58 2.44
C GLU A 8 -15.55 11.81 2.37
N SER A 9 -16.82 11.60 2.01
CA SER A 9 -17.76 12.70 1.81
C SER A 9 -18.30 13.30 3.10
N LYS A 10 -18.56 12.45 4.11
CA LYS A 10 -19.14 12.91 5.40
C LYS A 10 -18.06 13.18 6.43
N LEU A 11 -17.41 12.12 6.90
CA LEU A 11 -16.55 12.19 8.09
C LEU A 11 -15.27 12.99 7.82
N VAL A 12 -14.62 12.72 6.69
CA VAL A 12 -13.37 13.43 6.35
C VAL A 12 -13.63 14.92 6.12
N GLN A 13 -14.68 15.28 5.38
CA GLN A 13 -15.01 16.68 5.13
C GLN A 13 -15.40 17.43 6.40
N GLU A 14 -16.15 16.79 7.31
CA GLU A 14 -16.48 17.39 8.60
C GLU A 14 -15.22 17.70 9.41
N TYR A 15 -14.27 16.76 9.46
CA TYR A 15 -13.00 16.97 10.17
C TYR A 15 -12.10 18.00 9.49
N LEU A 16 -12.00 18.01 8.16
CA LEU A 16 -11.22 19.00 7.43
C LEU A 16 -11.70 20.44 7.64
N ARG A 17 -13.02 20.63 7.84
CA ARG A 17 -13.59 21.94 8.19
C ARG A 17 -13.18 22.41 9.59
N LYS A 18 -13.09 21.48 10.55
CA LYS A 18 -12.68 21.78 11.93
C LYS A 18 -11.17 21.95 12.05
N LEU A 19 -10.41 21.09 11.38
CA LEU A 19 -8.96 20.99 11.45
C LEU A 19 -8.40 20.63 10.07
N PRO A 20 -7.77 21.58 9.35
CA PRO A 20 -7.18 21.29 8.06
C PRO A 20 -5.93 20.40 8.21
N GLU A 21 -5.64 19.62 7.18
CA GLU A 21 -4.42 18.84 7.11
C GLU A 21 -3.17 19.73 7.00
N ARG A 22 -2.03 19.23 7.47
CA ARG A 22 -0.76 19.97 7.51
C ARG A 22 -0.25 20.40 6.13
N LYS A 23 -0.60 19.64 5.09
CA LYS A 23 -0.19 19.87 3.71
C LYS A 23 -1.38 19.60 2.80
N LYS A 24 -1.45 20.31 1.68
CA LYS A 24 -2.46 20.06 0.64
C LYS A 24 -2.23 18.73 -0.07
N GLU A 25 -0.97 18.34 -0.26
CA GLU A 25 -0.59 17.06 -0.87
C GLU A 25 0.52 16.40 -0.06
N PHE A 26 0.41 15.08 0.11
CA PHE A 26 1.44 14.25 0.69
C PHE A 26 2.17 13.51 -0.43
N LYS A 27 3.50 13.60 -0.45
CA LYS A 27 4.35 12.94 -1.45
C LYS A 27 5.49 12.20 -0.78
N THR A 28 5.93 11.08 -1.34
CA THR A 28 7.18 10.43 -0.94
C THR A 28 8.38 11.32 -1.30
N PRO A 29 9.59 11.07 -0.77
CA PRO A 29 10.81 11.76 -1.22
C PRO A 29 11.06 11.64 -2.73
N SER A 30 10.55 10.58 -3.37
CA SER A 30 10.61 10.36 -4.82
C SER A 30 9.47 11.05 -5.59
N GLY A 31 8.63 11.86 -4.93
CA GLY A 31 7.56 12.64 -5.57
C GLY A 31 6.26 11.88 -5.84
N ILE A 32 6.11 10.64 -5.35
CA ILE A 32 4.91 9.83 -5.58
C ILE A 32 3.79 10.34 -4.67
N PRO A 33 2.58 10.66 -5.18
CA PRO A 33 1.47 11.14 -4.37
C PRO A 33 0.93 10.03 -3.46
N LEU A 34 0.70 10.36 -2.18
CA LEU A 34 0.07 9.48 -1.21
C LEU A 34 -1.42 9.78 -1.08
N LYS A 35 -2.23 8.72 -1.13
CA LYS A 35 -3.65 8.77 -0.74
C LYS A 35 -3.77 8.78 0.79
N ARG A 36 -4.92 9.25 1.29
CA ARG A 36 -5.24 9.24 2.73
C ARG A 36 -5.34 7.81 3.27
N VAL A 37 -5.97 6.91 2.50
CA VAL A 37 -6.14 5.49 2.82
C VAL A 37 -5.97 4.68 1.53
N TYR A 38 -5.36 3.50 1.66
CA TYR A 38 -5.28 2.51 0.60
C TYR A 38 -6.17 1.32 0.96
N THR A 39 -6.96 0.87 -0.01
CA THR A 39 -7.95 -0.20 0.13
C THR A 39 -7.61 -1.35 -0.82
N PRO A 40 -8.24 -2.53 -0.68
CA PRO A 40 -8.06 -3.63 -1.63
C PRO A 40 -8.39 -3.26 -3.09
N LEU A 41 -9.18 -2.21 -3.31
CA LEU A 41 -9.54 -1.70 -4.65
C LEU A 41 -8.39 -0.95 -5.33
N ASP A 42 -7.42 -0.46 -4.56
CA ASP A 42 -6.25 0.24 -5.11
C ASP A 42 -5.23 -0.71 -5.75
N ILE A 43 -5.37 -2.02 -5.51
CA ILE A 43 -4.52 -3.06 -6.11
C ILE A 43 -5.05 -3.36 -7.51
N LYS A 44 -4.35 -2.87 -8.54
CA LYS A 44 -4.65 -3.24 -9.94
C LYS A 44 -4.20 -4.69 -10.21
N GLY A 45 -5.03 -5.49 -10.89
CA GLY A 45 -4.68 -6.85 -11.35
C GLY A 45 -4.94 -7.96 -10.33
N THR A 46 -4.72 -9.22 -10.71
CA THR A 46 -4.92 -10.32 -9.76
C THR A 46 -3.75 -10.39 -8.77
N TYR A 47 -4.10 -10.63 -7.50
CA TYR A 47 -3.14 -10.73 -6.40
C TYR A 47 -2.03 -11.76 -6.69
N LEU A 48 -2.39 -12.91 -7.27
CA LEU A 48 -1.46 -14.00 -7.55
C LEU A 48 -0.51 -13.70 -8.72
N GLU A 49 -0.98 -13.06 -9.80
CA GLU A 49 -0.11 -12.72 -10.92
C GLU A 49 0.95 -11.68 -10.53
N LYS A 50 0.55 -10.69 -9.72
CA LYS A 50 1.46 -9.59 -9.34
C LYS A 50 2.41 -9.93 -8.22
N LEU A 51 1.95 -10.64 -7.19
CA LEU A 51 2.75 -10.92 -6.00
C LEU A 51 3.41 -12.30 -6.07
N GLY A 52 2.76 -13.27 -6.74
CA GLY A 52 3.21 -14.65 -6.81
C GLY A 52 3.35 -15.32 -5.43
N LEU A 53 4.15 -16.38 -5.42
CA LEU A 53 4.59 -17.07 -4.21
C LEU A 53 6.12 -16.95 -4.10
N PRO A 54 6.70 -16.97 -2.88
CA PRO A 54 8.14 -16.93 -2.70
C PRO A 54 8.80 -18.10 -3.47
N GLY A 55 9.91 -17.82 -4.16
CA GLY A 55 10.60 -18.80 -4.99
C GLY A 55 9.93 -19.13 -6.33
N LYS A 56 8.89 -18.40 -6.73
CA LYS A 56 8.31 -18.45 -8.09
C LYS A 56 8.28 -17.06 -8.71
N TYR A 57 8.41 -16.99 -10.04
CA TYR A 57 8.18 -15.76 -10.80
C TYR A 57 6.81 -15.14 -10.44
N PRO A 58 6.68 -13.81 -10.26
CA PRO A 58 7.66 -12.74 -10.52
C PRO A 58 8.64 -12.44 -9.37
N TYR A 59 8.78 -13.33 -8.39
CA TYR A 59 9.71 -13.21 -7.24
C TYR A 59 9.52 -11.96 -6.38
N THR A 60 8.37 -11.31 -6.45
CA THR A 60 8.04 -10.11 -5.65
C THR A 60 8.11 -10.38 -4.15
N ARG A 61 7.90 -11.63 -3.72
CA ARG A 61 7.99 -12.09 -2.33
C ARG A 61 9.32 -12.71 -1.94
N GLY A 62 10.32 -12.65 -2.82
CA GLY A 62 11.63 -13.23 -2.64
C GLY A 62 11.91 -14.41 -3.58
N ILE A 63 13.20 -14.63 -3.82
CA ILE A 63 13.70 -15.62 -4.79
C ILE A 63 13.78 -17.04 -4.24
N HIS A 64 13.74 -17.23 -2.92
CA HIS A 64 13.78 -18.55 -2.28
C HIS A 64 12.43 -18.87 -1.62
N PRO A 65 11.89 -20.09 -1.74
CA PRO A 65 10.61 -20.45 -1.11
C PRO A 65 10.58 -20.31 0.42
N THR A 66 11.71 -20.55 1.08
CA THR A 66 11.83 -20.56 2.55
C THR A 66 12.46 -19.30 3.13
N MET A 67 13.07 -18.45 2.30
CA MET A 67 13.74 -17.19 2.67
C MET A 67 14.54 -17.33 3.99
N TYR A 68 14.39 -16.35 4.87
CA TYR A 68 15.14 -16.23 6.12
C TYR A 68 14.69 -17.21 7.21
N ARG A 69 13.67 -18.04 6.96
CA ARG A 69 13.36 -19.17 7.85
C ARG A 69 14.37 -20.32 7.71
N ALA A 70 15.00 -20.45 6.54
CA ALA A 70 16.03 -21.46 6.30
C ALA A 70 17.45 -20.88 6.44
N ARG A 71 17.69 -19.69 5.90
CA ARG A 71 19.01 -19.06 5.92
C ARG A 71 18.87 -17.54 6.05
N ILE A 72 19.41 -16.97 7.12
CA ILE A 72 19.49 -15.51 7.30
C ILE A 72 20.29 -14.83 6.18
N TRP A 73 20.08 -13.53 5.97
CA TRP A 73 20.88 -12.78 5.02
C TRP A 73 22.36 -12.80 5.43
N THR A 74 23.27 -12.74 4.44
CA THR A 74 24.70 -12.64 4.72
C THR A 74 24.98 -11.30 5.37
N MET A 75 25.44 -11.31 6.62
CA MET A 75 25.99 -10.11 7.26
C MET A 75 27.35 -9.79 6.63
N ARG A 76 27.54 -8.55 6.22
CA ARG A 76 28.79 -8.03 5.65
C ARG A 76 29.10 -6.69 6.25
#